data_AF-A0A1G4PDV4-F1
#
_entry.id   AF-A0A1G4PDV4-F1
#
_cell.length_a   1.000
_cell.length_b   1.000
_cell.length_c   1.000
_cell.angle_alpha   90.00
_cell.angle_beta   90.00
_cell.angle_gamma   90.00
#
_symmetry.space_group_name_H-M   'P 1'
#
loop_
_entity.id
_entity.type
_entity.pdbx_description
1 polymer ?
#
loop_
_entity_poly.entity_id
_entity_poly.type
_entity_poly.pdbx_seq_one_letter_code
_entity_poly.pdbx_strand_id
1 'polypeptide(L)'
;MIEAIMYSAIGFLTATLLALLTLPAVWRRAVRLTRKRIEGAIPVSIAEVQADKDEQRALFAVGIRRLEMEVERQQVRTAAQQGEIVRQAEALRSRQETIERLATELDALQTEHASVATHRDHLRGELETTTRHLEEARAALLQARTELARTRDAFEDTSTREDELKIEHVALTTLRDTLKDRIGELDRQLAAANAHLARERETVRTTGESLATEQRRNQTMQQELATVQDALARAQEERAALQERIERLTALAAAAPPSAEAAPDGTVDTAMLREHISDIAAGVAHLTARLEGPGSPIEALLAGHSRVPGAPPTLADRILDLQAAHTAAHTAAETLAADETRPQGRVVAG
;
A
#
# COMPACT_ATOMS: atom_id res chain seq x y z
N MET A 1 180.91 -108.22 17.01
CA MET A 1 179.43 -108.22 17.02
C MET A 1 178.80 -108.80 18.28
N ILE A 2 179.49 -109.70 19.02
CA ILE A 2 178.95 -110.28 20.27
C ILE A 2 178.81 -109.24 21.40
N GLU A 3 179.72 -108.28 21.50
CA GLU A 3 179.72 -107.24 22.53
C GLU A 3 178.47 -106.33 22.49
N ALA A 4 178.03 -105.94 21.29
CA ALA A 4 176.79 -105.16 21.11
C ALA A 4 175.54 -105.96 21.52
N ILE A 5 175.53 -107.28 21.28
CA ILE A 5 174.45 -108.19 21.70
C ILE A 5 174.42 -108.34 23.23
N MET A 6 175.59 -108.39 23.87
CA MET A 6 175.68 -108.50 25.34
C MET A 6 175.20 -107.22 26.05
N TYR A 7 175.61 -106.04 25.58
CA TYR A 7 175.14 -104.77 26.15
C TYR A 7 173.63 -104.56 25.94
N SER A 8 173.09 -104.96 24.78
CA SER A 8 171.65 -104.91 24.54
C SER A 8 170.86 -105.95 25.37
N ALA A 9 171.41 -107.14 25.59
CA ALA A 9 170.80 -108.14 26.47
C ALA A 9 170.78 -107.68 27.94
N ILE A 10 171.88 -107.13 28.46
CA ILE A 10 171.94 -106.58 29.82
C ILE A 10 171.04 -105.34 29.95
N GLY A 11 171.02 -104.46 28.95
CA GLY A 11 170.11 -103.32 28.89
C GLY A 11 168.64 -103.74 28.90
N PHE A 12 168.28 -104.79 28.15
CA PHE A 12 166.92 -105.35 28.14
C PHE A 12 166.55 -105.97 29.50
N LEU A 13 167.47 -106.71 30.11
CA LEU A 13 167.23 -107.38 31.39
C LEU A 13 167.09 -106.38 32.54
N THR A 14 167.92 -105.33 32.54
CA THR A 14 167.81 -104.21 33.51
C THR A 14 166.56 -103.37 33.30
N ALA A 15 166.17 -103.06 32.05
CA ALA A 15 164.92 -102.37 31.76
C ALA A 15 163.69 -103.21 32.16
N THR A 16 163.72 -104.52 31.90
CA THR A 16 162.64 -105.44 32.29
C THR A 16 162.54 -105.56 33.81
N LEU A 17 163.66 -105.60 34.52
CA LEU A 17 163.69 -105.61 35.99
C LEU A 17 163.12 -104.30 36.57
N LEU A 18 163.48 -103.15 36.02
CA LEU A 18 162.91 -101.85 36.41
C LEU A 18 161.41 -101.74 36.09
N ALA A 19 160.98 -102.29 34.95
CA ALA A 19 159.56 -102.36 34.59
C ALA A 19 158.78 -103.24 35.59
N LEU A 20 159.31 -104.42 35.94
CA LEU A 20 158.72 -105.32 36.95
C LEU A 20 158.67 -104.69 38.34
N LEU A 21 159.64 -103.85 38.71
CA LEU A 21 159.64 -103.13 39.98
C LEU A 21 158.57 -102.02 40.03
N THR A 22 158.39 -101.30 38.92
CA THR A 22 157.48 -100.14 38.85
C THR A 22 156.04 -100.52 38.53
N LEU A 23 155.82 -101.60 37.78
CA LEU A 23 154.49 -102.11 37.39
C LEU A 23 153.53 -102.29 38.58
N PRO A 24 153.90 -102.95 39.70
CA PRO A 24 153.00 -103.08 40.85
C PRO A 24 152.72 -101.74 41.56
N ALA A 25 153.59 -100.73 41.44
CA ALA A 25 153.32 -99.40 42.00
C ALA A 25 152.33 -98.60 41.13
N VAL A 26 152.50 -98.64 39.80
CA VAL A 26 151.58 -98.00 38.84
C VAL A 26 150.21 -98.65 38.89
N TRP A 27 150.13 -99.99 38.93
CA TRP A 27 148.86 -100.71 39.04
C TRP A 27 148.11 -100.38 40.34
N ARG A 28 148.80 -100.36 41.49
CA ARG A 28 148.19 -99.93 42.77
C ARG A 28 147.66 -98.49 42.70
N ARG A 29 148.36 -97.58 42.02
CA ARG A 29 147.91 -96.18 41.84
C ARG A 29 146.71 -96.08 40.89
N ALA A 30 146.70 -96.84 39.80
CA ALA A 30 145.58 -96.89 38.85
C ALA A 30 144.31 -97.45 39.50
N VAL A 31 144.41 -98.56 40.24
CA VAL A 31 143.28 -99.17 40.97
C VAL A 31 142.73 -98.23 42.02
N ARG A 32 143.58 -97.50 42.76
CA ARG A 32 143.12 -96.51 43.73
C ARG A 32 142.35 -95.36 43.07
N LEU A 33 142.82 -94.88 41.92
CA LEU A 33 142.15 -93.79 41.19
C LEU A 33 140.82 -94.25 40.57
N THR A 34 140.76 -95.44 39.97
CA THR A 34 139.51 -95.99 39.44
C THR A 34 138.53 -96.33 40.55
N ARG A 35 138.99 -96.92 41.66
CA ARG A 35 138.18 -97.16 42.86
C ARG A 35 137.60 -95.85 43.41
N LYS A 36 138.42 -94.81 43.58
CA LYS A 36 137.96 -93.50 44.05
C LYS A 36 136.98 -92.81 43.08
N ARG A 37 137.11 -93.04 41.77
CA ARG A 37 136.21 -92.48 40.75
C ARG A 37 134.87 -93.23 40.69
N ILE A 38 134.91 -94.55 40.88
CA ILE A 38 133.71 -95.41 40.92
C ILE A 38 132.95 -95.20 42.23
N GLU A 39 133.65 -95.08 43.37
CA GLU A 39 133.06 -94.74 44.66
C GLU A 39 132.41 -93.34 44.69
N GLY A 40 132.81 -92.43 43.80
CA GLY A 40 132.19 -91.11 43.66
C GLY A 40 131.10 -90.99 42.59
N ALA A 41 130.90 -92.04 41.76
CA ALA A 41 129.96 -92.01 40.62
C ALA A 41 128.83 -93.04 40.75
N ILE A 42 128.94 -93.98 41.69
CA ILE A 42 127.93 -94.99 42.01
C ILE A 42 127.52 -94.74 43.46
N PRO A 43 126.22 -94.71 43.80
CA PRO A 43 125.79 -94.57 45.19
C PRO A 43 126.27 -95.79 45.98
N VAL A 44 127.27 -95.61 46.84
CA VAL A 44 127.92 -96.72 47.56
C VAL A 44 127.24 -97.00 48.90
N SER A 45 126.30 -96.13 49.31
CA SER A 45 125.56 -96.25 50.57
C SER A 45 124.06 -96.36 50.33
N ILE A 46 123.42 -97.31 51.02
CA ILE A 46 121.95 -97.45 51.05
C ILE A 46 121.25 -96.16 51.50
N ALA A 47 121.93 -95.34 52.31
CA ALA A 47 121.43 -94.05 52.78
C ALA A 47 121.33 -93.01 51.65
N GLU A 48 122.27 -93.00 50.69
CA GLU A 48 122.24 -92.08 49.53
C GLU A 48 121.12 -92.47 48.55
N VAL A 49 120.94 -93.77 48.28
CA VAL A 49 119.82 -94.26 47.45
C VAL A 49 118.47 -93.96 48.09
N GLN A 50 118.39 -94.05 49.42
CA GLN A 50 117.18 -93.66 50.16
C GLN A 50 116.97 -92.14 50.10
N ALA A 51 118.02 -91.34 50.22
CA ALA A 51 117.95 -89.89 50.10
C ALA A 51 117.47 -89.44 48.72
N ASP A 52 118.02 -89.98 47.62
CA ASP A 52 117.57 -89.66 46.25
C ASP A 52 116.11 -90.07 46.02
N LYS A 53 115.71 -91.22 46.56
CA LYS A 53 114.32 -91.70 46.46
C LYS A 53 113.37 -90.80 47.24
N ASP A 54 113.76 -90.38 48.43
CA ASP A 54 112.96 -89.47 49.26
C ASP A 54 112.96 -88.04 48.70
N GLU A 55 114.04 -87.60 48.05
CA GLU A 55 114.11 -86.37 47.26
C GLU A 55 113.14 -86.42 46.07
N GLN A 56 113.16 -87.49 45.27
CA GLN A 56 112.22 -87.67 44.16
C GLN A 56 110.77 -87.69 44.65
N ARG A 57 110.49 -88.40 45.75
CA ARG A 57 109.16 -88.39 46.38
C ARG A 57 108.74 -87.00 46.83
N ALA A 58 109.67 -86.22 47.41
CA ALA A 58 109.41 -84.84 47.81
C ALA A 58 109.15 -83.94 46.59
N LEU A 59 109.96 -84.05 45.54
CA LEU A 59 109.76 -83.31 44.29
C LEU A 59 108.43 -83.63 43.63
N PHE A 60 108.05 -84.91 43.56
CA PHE A 60 106.74 -85.32 43.06
C PHE A 60 105.61 -84.83 43.96
N ALA A 61 105.74 -84.91 45.29
CA ALA A 61 104.74 -84.41 46.22
C ALA A 61 104.53 -82.88 46.09
N VAL A 62 105.62 -82.11 45.96
CA VAL A 62 105.57 -80.67 45.72
C VAL A 62 104.98 -80.36 44.34
N GLY A 63 105.35 -81.13 43.30
CA GLY A 63 104.80 -81.00 41.96
C GLY A 63 103.28 -81.24 41.90
N ILE A 64 102.81 -82.32 42.55
CA ILE A 64 101.39 -82.64 42.70
C ILE A 64 100.68 -81.52 43.46
N ARG A 65 101.22 -81.09 44.61
CA ARG A 65 100.61 -80.01 45.40
C ARG A 65 100.51 -78.70 44.61
N ARG A 66 101.54 -78.36 43.83
CA ARG A 66 101.53 -77.17 42.98
C ARG A 66 100.50 -77.26 41.86
N LEU A 67 100.34 -78.43 41.24
CA LEU A 67 99.32 -78.69 40.24
C LEU A 67 97.91 -78.61 40.84
N GLU A 68 97.69 -79.23 42.01
CA GLU A 68 96.42 -79.14 42.75
C GLU A 68 96.05 -77.69 43.06
N MET A 69 97.01 -76.90 43.56
CA MET A 69 96.78 -75.48 43.83
C MET A 69 96.46 -74.68 42.56
N GLU A 70 97.10 -74.97 41.42
CA GLU A 70 96.77 -74.30 40.16
C GLU A 70 95.39 -74.73 39.65
N VAL A 71 95.03 -76.02 39.75
CA VAL A 71 93.69 -76.51 39.40
C VAL A 71 92.63 -75.85 40.28
N GLU A 72 92.82 -75.79 41.60
CA GLU A 72 91.91 -75.12 42.52
C GLU A 72 91.78 -73.63 42.19
N ARG A 73 92.89 -72.95 41.90
CA ARG A 73 92.90 -71.54 41.48
C ARG A 73 92.13 -71.32 40.17
N GLN A 74 92.29 -72.21 39.19
CA GLN A 74 91.57 -72.15 37.92
C GLN A 74 90.08 -72.45 38.10
N GLN A 75 89.72 -73.40 38.96
CA GLN A 75 88.32 -73.70 39.30
C GLN A 75 87.64 -72.49 39.95
N VAL A 76 88.30 -71.83 40.92
CA VAL A 76 87.79 -70.60 41.55
C VAL A 76 87.62 -69.48 40.51
N ARG A 77 88.59 -69.28 39.62
CA ARG A 77 88.47 -68.29 38.52
C ARG A 77 87.32 -68.60 37.58
N THR A 78 87.16 -69.86 37.20
CA THR A 78 86.10 -70.32 36.29
C THR A 78 84.73 -70.13 36.93
N ALA A 79 84.58 -70.49 38.22
CA ALA A 79 83.36 -70.27 38.96
C ALA A 79 83.02 -68.78 39.09
N ALA A 80 84.03 -67.92 39.32
CA ALA A 80 83.84 -66.47 39.36
C ALA A 80 83.39 -65.92 37.99
N GLN A 81 84.04 -66.35 36.91
CA GLN A 81 83.67 -65.97 35.53
C GLN A 81 82.26 -66.44 35.17
N GLN A 82 81.88 -67.67 35.55
CA GLN A 82 80.52 -68.18 35.36
C GLN A 82 79.50 -67.33 36.11
N GLY A 83 79.80 -66.94 37.36
CA GLY A 83 78.95 -66.02 38.11
C GLY A 83 78.80 -64.65 37.46
N GLU A 84 79.86 -64.11 36.87
CA GLU A 84 79.80 -62.86 36.08
C GLU A 84 78.95 -63.01 34.81
N ILE A 85 79.11 -64.10 34.06
CA ILE A 85 78.32 -64.38 32.86
C ILE A 85 76.83 -64.47 33.21
N VAL A 86 76.47 -65.15 34.31
CA VAL A 86 75.07 -65.25 34.76
C VAL A 86 74.51 -63.87 35.10
N ARG A 87 75.25 -63.05 35.87
CA ARG A 87 74.84 -61.67 36.19
C ARG A 87 74.68 -60.81 34.94
N GLN A 88 75.60 -60.92 33.98
CA GLN A 88 75.51 -60.21 32.71
C GLN A 88 74.32 -60.68 31.87
N ALA A 89 74.03 -61.98 31.84
CA ALA A 89 72.88 -62.54 31.14
C ALA A 89 71.56 -62.05 31.75
N GLU A 90 71.46 -61.96 33.07
CA GLU A 90 70.30 -61.40 33.76
C GLU A 90 70.13 -59.89 33.51
N ALA A 91 71.23 -59.13 33.52
CA ALA A 91 71.22 -57.71 33.15
C ALA A 91 70.82 -57.49 31.67
N LEU A 92 71.27 -58.36 30.76
CA LEU A 92 70.84 -58.31 29.36
C LEU A 92 69.37 -58.65 29.21
N ARG A 93 68.88 -59.66 29.93
CA ARG A 93 67.47 -60.06 29.91
C ARG A 93 66.55 -58.94 30.40
N SER A 94 66.85 -58.33 31.55
CA SER A 94 66.05 -57.21 32.09
C SER A 94 66.06 -55.98 31.18
N ARG A 95 67.18 -55.69 30.53
CA ARG A 95 67.26 -54.65 29.49
C ARG A 95 66.42 -55.00 28.27
N GLN A 96 66.44 -56.26 27.83
CA GLN A 96 65.64 -56.72 26.71
C GLN A 96 64.14 -56.61 26.99
N GLU A 97 63.70 -57.03 28.18
CA GLU A 97 62.31 -56.87 28.64
C GLU A 97 61.90 -55.38 28.70
N THR A 98 62.83 -54.50 29.11
CA THR A 98 62.59 -53.05 29.10
C THR A 98 62.47 -52.49 27.67
N ILE A 99 63.32 -52.93 26.75
CA ILE A 99 63.27 -52.53 25.33
C ILE A 99 61.96 -52.98 24.70
N GLU A 100 61.53 -54.22 24.96
CA GLU A 100 60.28 -54.76 24.43
C GLU A 100 59.07 -53.98 24.98
N ARG A 101 59.05 -53.68 26.28
CA ARG A 101 58.01 -52.82 26.88
C ARG A 101 58.00 -51.41 26.29
N LEU A 102 59.16 -50.80 26.11
CA LEU A 102 59.23 -49.46 25.51
C LEU A 102 58.83 -49.47 24.03
N ALA A 103 59.12 -50.56 23.30
CA ALA A 103 58.71 -50.72 21.92
C ALA A 103 57.18 -50.83 21.80
N THR A 104 56.51 -51.58 22.69
CA THR A 104 55.05 -51.66 22.70
C THR A 104 54.40 -50.34 23.12
N GLU A 105 54.97 -49.63 24.10
CA GLU A 105 54.52 -48.29 24.49
C GLU A 105 54.67 -47.28 23.34
N LEU A 106 55.77 -47.35 22.59
CA LEU A 106 56.03 -46.47 21.46
C LEU A 106 55.06 -46.75 20.30
N ASP A 107 54.77 -48.01 20.00
CA ASP A 107 53.77 -48.39 18.98
C ASP A 107 52.36 -47.92 19.39
N ALA A 108 51.97 -48.11 20.65
CA ALA A 108 50.72 -47.59 21.18
C ALA A 108 50.62 -46.06 21.04
N LEU A 109 51.69 -45.33 21.40
CA LEU A 109 51.72 -43.88 21.27
C LEU A 109 51.70 -43.42 19.79
N GLN A 110 52.33 -44.17 18.89
CA GLN A 110 52.29 -43.90 17.45
C GLN A 110 50.89 -44.09 16.87
N THR A 111 50.17 -45.15 17.27
CA THR A 111 48.78 -45.36 16.85
C THR A 111 47.85 -44.28 17.41
N GLU A 112 48.02 -43.88 18.67
CA GLU A 112 47.28 -42.76 19.25
C GLU A 112 47.56 -41.46 18.49
N HIS A 113 48.83 -41.14 18.23
CA HIS A 113 49.22 -39.94 17.47
C HIS A 113 48.64 -39.95 16.05
N ALA A 114 48.63 -41.10 15.38
CA ALA A 114 47.98 -41.25 14.08
C ALA A 114 46.47 -40.98 14.16
N SER A 115 45.79 -41.50 15.20
CA SER A 115 44.36 -41.25 15.41
C SER A 115 44.04 -39.78 15.72
N VAL A 116 44.88 -39.11 16.50
CA VAL A 116 44.74 -37.68 16.80
C VAL A 116 45.00 -36.84 15.55
N ALA A 117 45.98 -37.22 14.72
CA ALA A 117 46.26 -36.56 13.46
C ALA A 117 45.07 -36.66 12.49
N THR A 118 44.48 -37.85 12.33
CA THR A 118 43.29 -38.01 11.47
C THR A 118 42.07 -37.25 12.01
N HIS A 119 41.85 -37.26 13.33
CA HIS A 119 40.78 -36.48 13.94
C HIS A 119 40.97 -34.98 13.76
N ARG A 120 42.20 -34.48 13.94
CA ARG A 120 42.55 -33.07 13.69
C ARG A 120 42.30 -32.68 12.24
N ASP A 121 42.68 -33.52 11.29
CA ASP A 121 42.51 -33.23 9.86
C ASP A 121 41.03 -33.28 9.46
N HIS A 122 40.24 -34.15 10.08
CA HIS A 122 38.78 -34.16 9.95
C HIS A 122 38.15 -32.86 10.49
N LEU A 123 38.47 -32.46 11.73
CA LEU A 123 37.98 -31.20 12.31
C LEU A 123 38.41 -29.97 11.50
N ARG A 124 39.62 -29.99 10.91
CA ARG A 124 40.06 -28.94 9.99
C ARG A 124 39.16 -28.87 8.75
N GLY A 125 38.82 -30.00 8.15
CA GLY A 125 37.89 -30.05 7.02
C GLY A 125 36.48 -29.56 7.38
N GLU A 126 35.97 -29.91 8.56
CA GLU A 126 34.70 -29.38 9.07
C GLU A 126 34.77 -27.86 9.29
N LEU A 127 35.89 -27.35 9.82
CA LEU A 127 36.07 -25.91 9.98
C LEU A 127 36.14 -25.17 8.63
N GLU A 128 36.83 -25.72 7.63
CA GLU A 128 36.90 -25.16 6.28
C GLU A 128 35.52 -25.17 5.58
N THR A 129 34.75 -26.24 5.75
CA THR A 129 33.39 -26.30 5.18
C THR A 129 32.43 -25.33 5.87
N THR A 130 32.46 -25.26 7.20
CA THR A 130 31.61 -24.33 7.97
C THR A 130 31.98 -22.87 7.73
N THR A 131 33.27 -22.54 7.59
CA THR A 131 33.72 -21.19 7.23
C THR A 131 33.25 -20.80 5.83
N ARG A 132 33.37 -21.69 4.83
CA ARG A 132 32.81 -21.46 3.49
C ARG A 132 31.29 -21.23 3.53
N HIS A 133 30.55 -22.06 4.25
CA HIS A 133 29.10 -21.87 4.40
C HIS A 133 28.73 -20.56 5.10
N LEU A 134 29.54 -20.13 6.08
CA LEU A 134 29.34 -18.84 6.75
C LEU A 134 29.61 -17.67 5.82
N GLU A 135 30.62 -17.74 4.96
CA GLU A 135 30.91 -16.72 3.94
C GLU A 135 29.79 -16.65 2.89
N GLU A 136 29.32 -17.80 2.39
CA GLU A 136 28.17 -17.90 1.48
C GLU A 136 26.91 -17.28 2.10
N ALA A 137 26.59 -17.61 3.36
CA ALA A 137 25.45 -17.05 4.08
C ALA A 137 25.58 -15.53 4.30
N ARG A 138 26.79 -15.04 4.60
CA ARG A 138 27.06 -13.59 4.72
C ARG A 138 26.88 -12.87 3.39
N ALA A 139 27.35 -13.44 2.28
CA ALA A 139 27.16 -12.88 0.95
C ALA A 139 25.67 -12.82 0.58
N ALA A 140 24.93 -13.91 0.80
CA ALA A 140 23.49 -13.97 0.58
C ALA A 140 22.72 -12.95 1.46
N LEU A 141 23.12 -12.78 2.72
CA LEU A 141 22.52 -11.79 3.62
C LEU A 141 22.77 -10.36 3.13
N LEU A 142 23.99 -10.05 2.66
CA LEU A 142 24.31 -8.75 2.10
C LEU A 142 23.46 -8.47 0.85
N GLN A 143 23.34 -9.45 -0.05
CA GLN A 143 22.49 -9.34 -1.23
C GLN A 143 21.02 -9.07 -0.83
N ALA A 144 20.45 -9.88 0.07
CA ALA A 144 19.09 -9.70 0.55
C ALA A 144 18.86 -8.31 1.18
N ARG A 145 19.85 -7.78 1.91
CA ARG A 145 19.79 -6.40 2.44
C ARG A 145 19.78 -5.35 1.34
N THR A 146 20.59 -5.52 0.29
CA THR A 146 20.59 -4.58 -0.84
C THR A 146 19.30 -4.64 -1.64
N GLU A 147 18.72 -5.84 -1.82
CA GLU A 147 17.42 -6.01 -2.46
C GLU A 147 16.30 -5.37 -1.63
N LEU A 148 16.31 -5.56 -0.31
CA LEU A 148 15.35 -4.95 0.59
C LEU A 148 15.47 -3.42 0.65
N ALA A 149 16.68 -2.87 0.56
CA ALA A 149 16.88 -1.43 0.43
C ALA A 149 16.28 -0.90 -0.89
N ARG A 150 16.54 -1.58 -2.01
CA ARG A 150 15.97 -1.18 -3.32
C ARG A 150 14.45 -1.26 -3.34
N THR A 151 13.85 -2.31 -2.77
CA THR A 151 12.38 -2.43 -2.72
C THR A 151 11.77 -1.40 -1.79
N ARG A 152 12.47 -1.03 -0.71
CA ARG A 152 12.08 0.08 0.15
C ARG A 152 12.10 1.41 -0.59
N ASP A 153 13.19 1.73 -1.28
CA ASP A 153 13.32 2.97 -2.04
C ASP A 153 12.24 3.05 -3.13
N ALA A 154 12.03 1.95 -3.88
CA ALA A 154 10.96 1.87 -4.87
C ALA A 154 9.55 2.03 -4.25
N PHE A 155 9.34 1.51 -3.05
CA PHE A 155 8.08 1.69 -2.32
C PHE A 155 7.88 3.15 -1.90
N GLU A 156 8.92 3.79 -1.35
CA GLU A 156 8.89 5.23 -1.00
C GLU A 156 8.60 6.09 -2.25
N ASP A 157 9.24 5.81 -3.39
CA ASP A 157 8.95 6.47 -4.67
C ASP A 157 7.49 6.28 -5.11
N THR A 158 6.96 5.06 -5.04
CA THR A 158 5.54 4.82 -5.37
C THR A 158 4.58 5.53 -4.42
N SER A 159 4.91 5.58 -3.12
CA SER A 159 4.10 6.27 -2.11
C SER A 159 4.07 7.78 -2.37
N THR A 160 5.22 8.40 -2.67
CA THR A 160 5.27 9.83 -3.00
C THR A 160 4.46 10.12 -4.28
N ARG A 161 4.56 9.27 -5.29
CA ARG A 161 3.77 9.41 -6.52
C ARG A 161 2.27 9.22 -6.29
N GLU A 162 1.86 8.31 -5.42
CA GLU A 162 0.47 8.20 -5.01
C GLU A 162 -0.03 9.47 -4.30
N ASP A 163 0.79 10.07 -3.44
CA ASP A 163 0.42 11.31 -2.75
C ASP A 163 0.35 12.50 -3.71
N GLU A 164 1.24 12.60 -4.69
CA GLU A 164 1.15 13.55 -5.80
C GLU A 164 -0.17 13.38 -6.58
N LEU A 165 -0.51 12.15 -6.96
CA LEU A 165 -1.74 11.84 -7.68
C LEU A 165 -3.00 12.13 -6.84
N LYS A 166 -2.96 11.92 -5.51
CA LYS A 166 -4.06 12.31 -4.61
C LYS A 166 -4.23 13.83 -4.58
N ILE A 167 -3.13 14.59 -4.51
CA ILE A 167 -3.17 16.06 -4.55
C ILE A 167 -3.77 16.52 -5.88
N GLU A 168 -3.33 15.96 -7.02
CA GLU A 168 -3.88 16.26 -8.33
C GLU A 168 -5.36 15.90 -8.43
N HIS A 169 -5.76 14.73 -7.93
CA HIS A 169 -7.17 14.30 -7.91
C HIS A 169 -8.04 15.27 -7.10
N VAL A 170 -7.57 15.73 -5.93
CA VAL A 170 -8.28 16.74 -5.13
C VAL A 170 -8.37 18.06 -5.90
N ALA A 171 -7.27 18.52 -6.50
CA ALA A 171 -7.27 19.75 -7.32
C ALA A 171 -8.27 19.65 -8.50
N LEU A 172 -8.26 18.56 -9.26
CA LEU A 172 -9.21 18.31 -10.35
C LEU A 172 -10.65 18.21 -9.84
N THR A 173 -10.87 17.63 -8.67
CA THR A 173 -12.20 17.57 -8.04
C THR A 173 -12.69 18.97 -7.66
N THR A 174 -11.85 19.80 -7.05
CA THR A 174 -12.22 21.19 -6.74
C THR A 174 -12.49 22.04 -7.98
N LEU A 175 -11.71 21.83 -9.06
CA LEU A 175 -11.95 22.49 -10.35
C LEU A 175 -13.29 22.06 -10.94
N ARG A 176 -13.59 20.76 -10.91
CA ARG A 176 -14.88 20.21 -11.35
C ARG A 176 -16.04 20.84 -10.58
N ASP A 177 -15.94 20.95 -9.26
CA ASP A 177 -16.98 21.55 -8.43
C ASP A 177 -17.14 23.04 -8.73
N THR A 178 -16.04 23.77 -8.90
CA THR A 178 -16.07 25.19 -9.30
C THR A 178 -16.73 25.39 -10.67
N LEU A 179 -16.41 24.54 -11.65
CA LEU A 179 -17.03 24.56 -12.97
C LEU A 179 -18.53 24.21 -12.88
N LYS A 180 -18.90 23.24 -12.05
CA LYS A 180 -20.29 22.87 -11.80
C LYS A 180 -21.08 24.03 -11.19
N ASP A 181 -20.51 24.73 -10.20
CA ASP A 181 -21.12 25.92 -9.60
C ASP A 181 -21.27 27.04 -10.63
N ARG A 182 -20.26 27.22 -11.51
CA ARG A 182 -20.32 28.20 -12.60
C ARG A 182 -21.39 27.87 -13.64
N ILE A 183 -21.55 26.59 -13.99
CA ILE A 183 -22.65 26.13 -14.86
C ILE A 183 -23.99 26.40 -14.18
N GLY A 184 -24.14 26.05 -12.90
CA GLY A 184 -25.37 26.33 -12.15
C GLY A 184 -25.69 27.83 -12.01
N GLU A 185 -24.66 28.68 -11.94
CA GLU A 185 -24.82 30.14 -12.00
C GLU A 185 -25.26 30.60 -13.39
N LEU A 186 -24.61 30.12 -14.46
CA LEU A 186 -24.99 30.44 -15.83
C LEU A 186 -26.41 29.97 -16.16
N ASP A 187 -26.83 28.80 -15.69
CA ASP A 187 -28.19 28.30 -15.83
C ASP A 187 -29.21 29.22 -15.11
N ARG A 188 -28.87 29.69 -13.90
CA ARG A 188 -29.69 30.68 -13.18
C ARG A 188 -29.77 32.02 -13.91
N GLN A 189 -28.66 32.49 -14.48
CA GLN A 189 -28.63 33.71 -15.30
C GLN A 189 -29.44 33.56 -16.58
N LEU A 190 -29.33 32.42 -17.28
CA LEU A 190 -30.14 32.11 -18.46
C LEU A 190 -31.63 32.03 -18.11
N ALA A 191 -31.99 31.39 -17.00
CA ALA A 191 -33.37 31.35 -16.52
C ALA A 191 -33.90 32.76 -16.19
N ALA A 192 -33.11 33.58 -15.52
CA ALA A 192 -33.46 34.97 -15.21
C ALA A 192 -33.61 35.83 -16.48
N ALA A 193 -32.69 35.71 -17.44
CA ALA A 193 -32.74 36.42 -18.71
C ALA A 193 -33.94 35.99 -19.55
N ASN A 194 -34.24 34.69 -19.61
CA ASN A 194 -35.44 34.16 -20.28
C ASN A 194 -36.73 34.66 -19.61
N ALA A 195 -36.78 34.71 -18.28
CA ALA A 195 -37.91 35.28 -17.55
C ALA A 195 -38.06 36.79 -17.82
N HIS A 196 -36.95 37.52 -17.90
CA HIS A 196 -36.94 38.94 -18.27
C HIS A 196 -37.46 39.14 -19.69
N LEU A 197 -36.95 38.38 -20.67
CA LEU A 197 -37.43 38.39 -22.06
C LEU A 197 -38.92 38.04 -22.16
N ALA A 198 -39.41 37.09 -21.37
CA ALA A 198 -40.82 36.75 -21.31
C ALA A 198 -41.66 37.91 -20.77
N ARG A 199 -41.19 38.60 -19.71
CA ARG A 199 -41.83 39.82 -19.19
C ARG A 199 -41.81 40.95 -20.22
N GLU A 200 -40.68 41.20 -20.87
CA GLU A 200 -40.59 42.20 -21.92
C GLU A 200 -41.54 41.89 -23.08
N ARG A 201 -41.56 40.65 -23.57
CA ARG A 201 -42.51 40.20 -24.60
C ARG A 201 -43.96 40.42 -24.17
N GLU A 202 -44.28 40.13 -22.91
CA GLU A 202 -45.61 40.37 -22.36
C GLU A 202 -45.93 41.87 -22.28
N THR A 203 -44.98 42.72 -21.85
CA THR A 203 -45.17 44.18 -21.86
C THR A 203 -45.30 44.74 -23.27
N VAL A 204 -44.55 44.23 -24.24
CA VAL A 204 -44.68 44.58 -25.66
C VAL A 204 -46.03 44.13 -26.20
N ARG A 205 -46.51 42.94 -25.80
CA ARG A 205 -47.84 42.45 -26.16
C ARG A 205 -48.94 43.36 -25.60
N THR A 206 -48.91 43.69 -24.31
CA THR A 206 -49.94 44.54 -23.68
C THR A 206 -49.91 45.99 -24.16
N THR A 207 -48.72 46.57 -24.36
CA THR A 207 -48.58 47.91 -24.97
C THR A 207 -48.99 47.91 -26.44
N GLY A 208 -48.68 46.85 -27.20
CA GLY A 208 -49.16 46.66 -28.57
C GLY A 208 -50.68 46.52 -28.64
N GLU A 209 -51.31 45.78 -27.71
CA GLU A 209 -52.76 45.66 -27.59
C GLU A 209 -53.43 46.98 -27.21
N SER A 210 -52.83 47.72 -26.26
CA SER A 210 -53.29 49.05 -25.88
C SER A 210 -53.16 50.02 -27.06
N LEU A 211 -52.03 50.01 -27.77
CA LEU A 211 -51.83 50.82 -28.97
C LEU A 211 -52.82 50.44 -30.07
N ALA A 212 -53.09 49.16 -30.31
CA ALA A 212 -54.09 48.71 -31.29
C ALA A 212 -55.51 49.14 -30.91
N THR A 213 -55.81 49.22 -29.61
CA THR A 213 -57.08 49.72 -29.08
C THR A 213 -57.19 51.23 -29.29
N GLU A 214 -56.14 51.99 -28.98
CA GLU A 214 -56.06 53.43 -29.23
C GLU A 214 -56.11 53.76 -30.72
N GLN A 215 -55.42 52.98 -31.58
CA GLN A 215 -55.51 53.12 -33.03
C GLN A 215 -56.92 52.84 -33.54
N ARG A 216 -57.61 51.81 -33.03
CA ARG A 216 -59.01 51.55 -33.37
C ARG A 216 -59.92 52.70 -32.93
N ARG A 217 -59.75 53.22 -31.70
CA ARG A 217 -60.47 54.42 -31.23
C ARG A 217 -60.19 55.63 -32.10
N ASN A 218 -58.94 55.85 -32.49
CA ASN A 218 -58.55 56.95 -33.36
C ASN A 218 -59.17 56.78 -34.77
N GLN A 219 -59.20 55.57 -35.32
CA GLN A 219 -59.90 55.26 -36.57
C GLN A 219 -61.40 55.49 -36.46
N THR A 220 -62.05 55.08 -35.36
CA THR A 220 -63.46 55.36 -35.10
C THR A 220 -63.70 56.86 -34.97
N MET A 221 -62.86 57.59 -34.23
CA MET A 221 -62.94 59.05 -34.15
C MET A 221 -62.72 59.72 -35.51
N GLN A 222 -61.82 59.21 -36.36
CA GLN A 222 -61.63 59.70 -37.73
C GLN A 222 -62.85 59.42 -38.60
N GLN A 223 -63.48 58.25 -38.45
CA GLN A 223 -64.74 57.91 -39.12
C GLN A 223 -65.89 58.80 -38.64
N GLU A 224 -66.00 59.05 -37.34
CA GLU A 224 -66.95 59.99 -36.75
C GLU A 224 -66.69 61.43 -37.20
N LEU A 225 -65.42 61.84 -37.28
CA LEU A 225 -65.04 63.14 -37.82
C LEU A 225 -65.47 63.25 -39.29
N ALA A 226 -65.27 62.19 -40.08
CA ALA A 226 -65.71 62.14 -41.48
C ALA A 226 -67.24 62.16 -41.60
N THR A 227 -67.98 61.43 -40.76
CA THR A 227 -69.46 61.47 -40.79
C THR A 227 -70.01 62.81 -40.29
N VAL A 228 -69.38 63.46 -39.31
CA VAL A 228 -69.73 64.82 -38.87
C VAL A 228 -69.37 65.83 -39.96
N GLN A 229 -68.25 65.67 -40.65
CA GLN A 229 -67.88 66.50 -41.80
C GLN A 229 -68.88 66.33 -42.95
N ASP A 230 -69.29 65.10 -43.27
CA ASP A 230 -70.31 64.81 -44.28
C ASP A 230 -71.69 65.33 -43.85
N ALA A 231 -72.08 65.19 -42.58
CA ALA A 231 -73.31 65.75 -42.04
C ALA A 231 -73.30 67.29 -42.05
N LEU A 232 -72.15 67.89 -41.78
CA LEU A 232 -71.95 69.34 -41.90
C LEU A 232 -72.03 69.79 -43.35
N ALA A 233 -71.43 69.05 -44.28
CA ALA A 233 -71.53 69.31 -45.72
C ALA A 233 -72.99 69.20 -46.19
N ARG A 234 -73.72 68.15 -45.77
CA ARG A 234 -75.16 68.00 -46.05
C ARG A 234 -76.00 69.11 -45.41
N ALA A 235 -75.72 69.51 -44.17
CA ALA A 235 -76.41 70.62 -43.53
C ALA A 235 -76.09 71.97 -44.23
N GLN A 236 -74.89 72.13 -44.78
CA GLN A 236 -74.51 73.27 -45.61
C GLN A 236 -75.22 73.24 -46.97
N GLU A 237 -75.33 72.08 -47.62
CA GLU A 237 -76.10 71.88 -48.85
C GLU A 237 -77.61 72.11 -48.62
N GLU A 238 -78.16 71.60 -47.52
CA GLU A 238 -79.55 71.83 -47.11
C GLU A 238 -79.79 73.32 -46.78
N ARG A 239 -78.83 74.00 -46.12
CA ARG A 239 -78.89 75.46 -45.94
C ARG A 239 -78.83 76.19 -47.27
N ALA A 240 -77.96 75.78 -48.19
CA ALA A 240 -77.87 76.39 -49.53
C ALA A 240 -79.17 76.18 -50.33
N ALA A 241 -79.77 74.99 -50.28
CA ALA A 241 -81.04 74.69 -50.91
C ALA A 241 -82.22 75.44 -50.28
N LEU A 242 -82.22 75.62 -48.95
CA LEU A 242 -83.20 76.46 -48.24
C LEU A 242 -83.03 77.95 -48.59
N GLN A 243 -81.79 78.44 -48.75
CA GLN A 243 -81.53 79.80 -49.21
C GLN A 243 -82.02 80.01 -50.65
N GLU A 244 -81.80 79.05 -51.55
CA GLU A 244 -82.32 79.11 -52.93
C GLU A 244 -83.86 79.04 -52.96
N ARG A 245 -84.48 78.28 -52.05
CA ARG A 245 -85.95 78.22 -51.88
C ARG A 245 -86.54 79.52 -51.35
N ILE A 246 -85.84 80.19 -50.44
CA ILE A 246 -86.18 81.54 -49.95
C ILE A 246 -86.08 82.53 -51.11
N GLU A 247 -85.01 82.49 -51.91
CA GLU A 247 -84.84 83.37 -53.08
C GLU A 247 -85.94 83.18 -54.13
N ARG A 248 -86.36 81.93 -54.40
CA ARG A 248 -87.49 81.64 -55.31
C ARG A 248 -88.85 82.10 -54.76
N LEU A 249 -89.09 81.99 -53.45
CA LEU A 249 -90.33 82.48 -52.83
C LEU A 249 -90.38 84.02 -52.76
N THR A 250 -89.24 84.69 -52.65
CA THR A 250 -89.16 86.15 -52.75
C THR A 250 -89.32 86.67 -54.18
N ALA A 251 -88.95 85.90 -55.21
CA ALA A 251 -89.10 86.29 -56.62
C ALA A 251 -90.56 86.19 -57.14
N LEU A 252 -91.38 85.33 -56.56
CA LEU A 252 -92.80 85.13 -56.94
C LEU A 252 -93.79 86.06 -56.19
N ALA A 253 -93.34 86.83 -55.20
CA ALA A 253 -94.16 87.73 -54.40
C ALA A 253 -94.18 89.20 -54.88
N ALA A 254 -93.53 89.53 -56.00
CA ALA A 254 -93.27 90.93 -56.40
C ALA A 254 -94.12 91.49 -57.56
N ALA A 255 -95.17 90.81 -58.05
CA ALA A 255 -95.95 91.28 -59.21
C ALA A 255 -97.49 91.21 -59.03
N ALA A 256 -98.04 92.31 -58.47
CA ALA A 256 -99.37 92.91 -58.71
C ALA A 256 -100.65 92.40 -57.96
N PRO A 257 -101.62 93.32 -57.66
CA PRO A 257 -102.59 93.29 -56.53
C PRO A 257 -104.07 93.17 -57.01
N PRO A 258 -105.18 93.42 -56.25
CA PRO A 258 -105.41 93.83 -54.86
C PRO A 258 -106.44 92.96 -54.07
N SER A 259 -106.77 93.40 -52.85
CA SER A 259 -108.04 93.19 -52.10
C SER A 259 -108.09 92.16 -50.96
N ALA A 260 -108.69 92.67 -49.87
CA ALA A 260 -109.67 92.05 -48.97
C ALA A 260 -109.23 90.95 -47.98
N GLU A 261 -109.41 91.31 -46.70
CA GLU A 261 -110.13 90.57 -45.66
C GLU A 261 -110.01 89.04 -45.62
N ALA A 262 -109.53 88.51 -44.48
CA ALA A 262 -110.31 87.61 -43.63
C ALA A 262 -109.43 87.03 -42.50
N ALA A 263 -109.75 87.38 -41.26
CA ALA A 263 -109.78 86.39 -40.19
C ALA A 263 -110.89 85.37 -40.55
N PRO A 264 -110.82 84.08 -40.15
CA PRO A 264 -111.26 83.76 -38.79
C PRO A 264 -110.63 82.51 -38.14
N ASP A 265 -110.84 82.45 -36.82
CA ASP A 265 -111.09 81.31 -35.94
C ASP A 265 -110.52 79.91 -36.23
N GLY A 266 -109.92 79.36 -35.16
CA GLY A 266 -109.55 77.95 -35.06
C GLY A 266 -109.32 77.51 -33.62
N THR A 267 -110.23 77.86 -32.72
CA THR A 267 -110.33 77.35 -31.35
C THR A 267 -110.66 75.85 -31.33
N VAL A 268 -109.69 74.96 -31.56
CA VAL A 268 -109.87 73.49 -31.32
C VAL A 268 -108.57 72.76 -30.90
N ASP A 269 -107.61 73.39 -30.21
CA ASP A 269 -106.41 72.63 -29.73
C ASP A 269 -105.95 72.91 -28.29
N THR A 270 -106.64 73.78 -27.54
CA THR A 270 -106.34 74.01 -26.11
C THR A 270 -106.89 72.91 -25.17
N ALA A 271 -107.54 71.88 -25.71
CA ALA A 271 -107.94 70.68 -24.97
C ALA A 271 -106.91 69.55 -25.12
N MET A 272 -106.51 69.19 -26.35
CA MET A 272 -105.48 68.17 -26.59
C MET A 272 -104.09 68.61 -26.10
N LEU A 273 -103.75 69.90 -26.20
CA LEU A 273 -102.48 70.39 -25.65
C LEU A 273 -102.47 70.37 -24.10
N ARG A 274 -103.63 70.56 -23.46
CA ARG A 274 -103.76 70.47 -21.99
C ARG A 274 -103.71 69.02 -21.51
N GLU A 275 -104.27 68.10 -22.29
CA GLU A 275 -104.19 66.66 -22.04
C GLU A 275 -102.76 66.14 -22.14
N HIS A 276 -102.05 66.45 -23.23
CA HIS A 276 -100.64 66.05 -23.40
C HIS A 276 -99.72 66.69 -22.35
N ILE A 277 -99.91 67.96 -22.00
CA ILE A 277 -99.13 68.58 -20.91
C ILE A 277 -99.42 67.90 -19.56
N SER A 278 -100.66 67.49 -19.31
CA SER A 278 -101.03 66.77 -18.08
C SER A 278 -100.41 65.36 -18.03
N ASP A 279 -100.30 64.67 -19.17
CA ASP A 279 -99.64 63.37 -19.26
C ASP A 279 -98.12 63.46 -19.08
N ILE A 280 -97.48 64.47 -19.69
CA ILE A 280 -96.05 64.71 -19.49
C ILE A 280 -95.77 65.12 -18.04
N ALA A 281 -96.62 65.96 -17.44
CA ALA A 281 -96.47 66.36 -16.05
C ALA A 281 -96.64 65.17 -15.08
N ALA A 282 -97.59 64.26 -15.34
CA ALA A 282 -97.75 63.03 -14.56
C ALA A 282 -96.53 62.10 -14.71
N GLY A 283 -95.99 61.96 -15.93
CA GLY A 283 -94.78 61.16 -16.19
C GLY A 283 -93.52 61.70 -15.49
N VAL A 284 -93.31 63.02 -15.50
CA VAL A 284 -92.20 63.67 -14.80
C VAL A 284 -92.36 63.55 -13.28
N ALA A 285 -93.56 63.76 -12.74
CA ALA A 285 -93.82 63.59 -11.31
C ALA A 285 -93.59 62.13 -10.85
N HIS A 286 -94.01 61.14 -11.64
CA HIS A 286 -93.75 59.72 -11.37
C HIS A 286 -92.25 59.38 -11.41
N LEU A 287 -91.52 59.87 -12.41
CA LEU A 287 -90.06 59.66 -12.50
C LEU A 287 -89.32 60.33 -11.32
N THR A 288 -89.77 61.51 -10.91
CA THR A 288 -89.16 62.27 -9.79
C THR A 288 -89.43 61.57 -8.46
N ALA A 289 -90.66 61.09 -8.21
CA ALA A 289 -90.97 60.28 -7.03
C ALA A 289 -90.11 59.01 -6.94
N ARG A 290 -89.80 58.37 -8.08
CA ARG A 290 -88.89 57.22 -8.14
C ARG A 290 -87.43 57.57 -7.83
N LEU A 291 -86.97 58.74 -8.24
CA LEU A 291 -85.61 59.21 -7.93
C LEU A 291 -85.48 59.62 -6.46
N GLU A 292 -86.55 60.12 -5.84
CA GLU A 292 -86.57 60.55 -4.44
C GLU A 292 -86.70 59.38 -3.44
N GLY A 293 -87.31 58.26 -3.82
CA GLY A 293 -87.44 57.07 -2.96
C GLY A 293 -88.55 57.20 -1.88
N PRO A 294 -88.62 56.27 -0.90
CA PRO A 294 -89.78 56.04 0.00
C PRO A 294 -90.03 57.11 1.09
N GLY A 295 -89.97 58.39 0.73
CA GLY A 295 -90.30 59.54 1.58
C GLY A 295 -90.57 60.81 0.78
N SER A 296 -90.90 60.68 -0.51
CA SER A 296 -91.16 61.82 -1.39
C SER A 296 -92.37 62.63 -0.90
N PRO A 297 -92.30 63.98 -0.85
CA PRO A 297 -93.44 64.83 -0.56
C PRO A 297 -94.64 64.57 -1.49
N ILE A 298 -94.40 64.04 -2.69
CA ILE A 298 -95.42 63.71 -3.69
C ILE A 298 -96.25 62.50 -3.23
N GLU A 299 -95.65 61.49 -2.60
CA GLU A 299 -96.38 60.34 -2.05
C GLU A 299 -97.28 60.74 -0.87
N ALA A 300 -96.80 61.65 -0.01
CA ALA A 300 -97.58 62.17 1.12
C ALA A 300 -98.82 62.95 0.66
N LEU A 301 -98.73 63.68 -0.46
CA LEU A 301 -99.85 64.42 -1.06
C LEU A 301 -100.86 63.49 -1.76
N LEU A 302 -100.41 62.36 -2.31
CA LEU A 302 -101.28 61.37 -2.95
C LEU A 302 -102.04 60.50 -1.94
N ALA A 303 -101.48 60.24 -0.76
CA ALA A 303 -102.10 59.41 0.28
C ALA A 303 -103.46 59.95 0.80
N GLY A 304 -103.74 61.24 0.61
CA GLY A 304 -105.02 61.88 0.96
C GLY A 304 -106.03 61.99 -0.20
N HIS A 305 -105.67 61.54 -1.42
CA HIS A 305 -106.50 61.71 -2.60
C HIS A 305 -107.48 60.54 -2.78
N SER A 306 -108.78 60.83 -2.86
CA SER A 306 -109.83 59.84 -3.15
C SER A 306 -110.54 60.19 -4.46
N ARG A 307 -110.58 59.22 -5.38
CA ARG A 307 -111.17 59.36 -6.72
C ARG A 307 -112.70 59.54 -6.61
N VAL A 308 -113.22 60.64 -7.14
CA VAL A 308 -114.66 60.94 -7.18
C VAL A 308 -115.30 60.25 -8.40
N PRO A 309 -116.28 59.34 -8.22
CA PRO A 309 -116.90 58.63 -9.34
C PRO A 309 -117.65 59.58 -10.29
N GLY A 310 -117.26 59.62 -11.57
CA GLY A 310 -117.94 60.39 -12.63
C GLY A 310 -117.27 61.70 -13.08
N ALA A 311 -116.12 62.08 -12.51
CA ALA A 311 -115.33 63.25 -12.93
C ALA A 311 -114.13 62.87 -13.83
N PRO A 312 -113.66 63.77 -14.72
CA PRO A 312 -112.48 63.52 -15.55
C PRO A 312 -111.21 63.32 -14.69
N PRO A 313 -110.29 62.41 -15.07
CA PRO A 313 -109.16 62.01 -14.25
C PRO A 313 -108.22 63.19 -13.97
N THR A 314 -107.94 63.43 -12.70
CA THR A 314 -107.02 64.49 -12.24
C THR A 314 -105.56 64.09 -12.46
N LEU A 315 -104.63 65.04 -12.27
CA LEU A 315 -103.20 64.74 -12.33
C LEU A 315 -102.79 63.67 -11.30
N ALA A 316 -103.38 63.70 -10.10
CA ALA A 316 -103.13 62.73 -9.03
C ALA A 316 -103.62 61.32 -9.42
N ASP A 317 -104.79 61.24 -10.03
CA ASP A 317 -105.34 60.00 -10.59
C ASP A 317 -104.40 59.37 -11.64
N ARG A 318 -103.86 60.18 -12.55
CA ARG A 318 -102.93 59.71 -13.59
C ARG A 318 -101.59 59.25 -13.02
N ILE A 319 -101.09 59.89 -11.96
CA ILE A 319 -99.85 59.48 -11.26
C ILE A 319 -100.06 58.13 -10.54
N LEU A 320 -101.21 57.92 -9.90
CA LEU A 320 -101.57 56.65 -9.26
C LEU A 320 -101.74 55.52 -10.30
N ASP A 321 -102.38 55.80 -11.44
CA ASP A 321 -102.55 54.82 -12.52
C ASP A 321 -101.18 54.41 -13.12
N LEU A 322 -100.24 55.37 -13.28
CA LEU A 322 -98.87 55.09 -13.72
C LEU A 322 -98.06 54.29 -12.68
N GLN A 323 -98.22 54.59 -11.39
CA GLN A 323 -97.61 53.80 -10.31
C GLN A 323 -98.12 52.36 -10.33
N ALA A 324 -99.45 52.16 -10.41
CA ALA A 324 -100.07 50.83 -10.45
C ALA A 324 -99.67 50.02 -11.70
N ALA A 325 -99.62 50.66 -12.87
CA ALA A 325 -99.14 50.04 -14.10
C ALA A 325 -97.67 49.61 -13.99
N HIS A 326 -96.84 50.41 -13.30
CA HIS A 326 -95.44 50.07 -13.08
C HIS A 326 -95.25 48.92 -12.08
N THR A 327 -95.97 48.89 -10.95
CA THR A 327 -95.91 47.76 -10.00
C THR A 327 -96.43 46.47 -10.64
N ALA A 328 -97.46 46.54 -11.47
CA ALA A 328 -97.97 45.39 -12.22
C ALA A 328 -96.95 44.87 -13.26
N ALA A 329 -96.25 45.76 -13.97
CA ALA A 329 -95.19 45.37 -14.89
C ALA A 329 -93.98 44.76 -14.16
N HIS A 330 -93.64 45.27 -12.97
CA HIS A 330 -92.53 44.73 -12.17
C HIS A 330 -92.85 43.35 -11.59
N THR A 331 -94.08 43.11 -11.12
CA THR A 331 -94.52 41.78 -10.66
C THR A 331 -94.65 40.78 -11.81
N ALA A 332 -95.06 41.21 -13.01
CA ALA A 332 -95.06 40.35 -14.20
C ALA A 332 -93.64 39.98 -14.67
N ALA A 333 -92.66 40.88 -14.50
CA ALA A 333 -91.26 40.58 -14.78
C ALA A 333 -90.64 39.62 -13.75
N GLU A 334 -91.03 39.72 -12.47
CA GLU A 334 -90.58 38.81 -11.41
C GLU A 334 -91.19 37.41 -11.53
N THR A 335 -92.44 37.27 -11.98
CA THR A 335 -93.03 35.95 -12.24
C THR A 335 -92.43 35.28 -13.48
N LEU A 336 -92.01 36.05 -14.49
CA LEU A 336 -91.28 35.51 -15.65
C LEU A 336 -89.85 35.09 -15.29
N ALA A 337 -89.17 35.84 -14.42
CA ALA A 337 -87.84 35.47 -13.91
C ALA A 337 -87.86 34.27 -12.95
N ALA A 338 -88.99 34.01 -12.28
CA ALA A 338 -89.19 32.83 -11.43
C ALA A 338 -89.45 31.53 -12.24
N ASP A 339 -89.92 31.61 -13.49
CA ASP A 339 -90.17 30.44 -14.34
C ASP A 339 -88.89 29.91 -15.03
N GLU A 340 -87.88 30.76 -15.27
CA GLU A 340 -86.59 30.35 -15.86
C GLU A 340 -85.61 29.69 -14.87
N THR A 341 -85.88 29.71 -13.55
CA THR A 341 -84.98 29.16 -12.51
C THR A 341 -85.38 27.77 -12.00
N ARG A 342 -86.11 26.97 -12.80
CA ARG A 342 -86.46 25.58 -12.47
C ARG A 342 -85.30 24.62 -12.83
N PRO A 343 -84.65 23.93 -11.86
CA PRO A 343 -83.57 22.99 -12.17
C PRO A 343 -84.15 21.74 -12.84
N GLN A 344 -83.64 21.39 -14.03
CA GLN A 344 -83.96 20.12 -14.69
C GLN A 344 -83.53 18.94 -13.82
N GLY A 345 -84.51 18.30 -13.19
CA GLY A 345 -84.36 17.05 -12.46
C GLY A 345 -83.99 15.89 -13.38
N ARG A 346 -82.80 15.36 -13.17
CA ARG A 346 -82.35 13.97 -13.30
C ARG A 346 -83.46 12.97 -13.69
N VAL A 347 -83.43 12.48 -14.93
CA VAL A 347 -84.14 11.24 -15.33
C VAL A 347 -83.23 10.06 -15.00
N VAL A 348 -83.64 9.26 -14.01
CA VAL A 348 -83.20 7.87 -13.83
C VAL A 348 -84.24 7.00 -14.52
N ALA A 349 -83.84 6.27 -15.56
CA ALA A 349 -84.53 5.06 -16.03
C ALA A 349 -83.57 4.26 -16.91
N GLY A 350 -83.24 3.04 -16.48
CA GLY A 350 -82.37 2.09 -17.18
C GLY A 350 -81.61 1.22 -16.20
#